data_AF-A0A142FSP3-F1
#
_entry.id   AF-A0A142FSP3-F1
#
_cell.length_a   1.000
_cell.length_b   1.000
_cell.length_c   1.000
_cell.angle_alpha   90.00
_cell.angle_beta   90.00
_cell.angle_gamma   90.00
#
_symmetry.space_group_name_H-M   'P 1'
#
loop_
_entity.id
_entity.type
_entity.pdbx_description
1 polymer ?
#
loop_
_entity_poly.entity_id
_entity_poly.type
_entity_poly.pdbx_seq_one_letter_code
_entity_poly.pdbx_strand_id
1 'polypeptide(L)'
;MFLRRVLPLSVVALTGLTLAACASHPQTEGLSDFGQYRCGQLDVRMTSSEGSDLVGLEYLNKRVLLKPAVAASGALYKAPGDPDTSFWGKGERGTLTLRGQVYPECLEPGAIESSFRAIGTEPFWSVQIEQNQMTLSRPYDQQHSEQIVLNETLANRHGRTYEARFDGQVLEFRIAHQLCEDDMAGAQYPAQVRLTLDGEIFMGCGGDRERLFRGAEWVVEDLAGSGIIDRSRITIEFLDEGRVAGRASCNRYSGGFRLTGEGLSFTPPATTLMACAPALMNQERRFLDLMSEVVDGRIGRHGELLLRTASGDTITAYKSGSESL
;
A
#
# COMPACT_ATOMS: atom_id res chain seq x y z
N MET A 1 31.70 21.23 91.99
CA MET A 1 30.22 21.20 92.04
C MET A 1 29.74 20.57 90.73
N PHE A 2 29.27 19.33 90.83
CA PHE A 2 28.55 18.46 89.87
C PHE A 2 28.95 18.40 88.38
N LEU A 3 29.59 17.27 88.03
CA LEU A 3 29.54 16.64 86.71
C LEU A 3 28.09 16.33 86.30
N ARG A 4 27.74 16.53 85.03
CA ARG A 4 26.65 15.80 84.37
C ARG A 4 27.09 15.28 83.01
N ARG A 5 27.27 13.96 82.94
CA ARG A 5 27.33 13.15 81.72
C ARG A 5 25.97 13.18 81.04
N VAL A 6 25.94 13.35 79.72
CA VAL A 6 24.77 13.07 78.88
C VAL A 6 25.20 12.03 77.84
N LEU A 7 24.53 10.88 77.88
CA LEU A 7 24.68 9.76 76.95
C LEU A 7 23.99 10.08 75.61
N PRO A 8 24.43 9.49 74.48
CA PRO A 8 23.83 9.72 73.18
C PRO A 8 22.58 8.83 73.01
N LEU A 9 21.47 9.42 72.58
CA LEU A 9 20.34 8.64 72.03
C LEU A 9 20.53 8.51 70.52
N SER A 10 20.85 7.30 70.08
CA SER A 10 20.77 6.91 68.68
C SER A 10 19.30 6.75 68.29
N VAL A 11 18.80 7.61 67.41
CA VAL A 11 17.51 7.43 66.74
C VAL A 11 17.76 6.75 65.41
N VAL A 12 17.42 5.46 65.32
CA VAL A 12 17.38 4.73 64.05
C VAL A 12 16.07 5.08 63.37
N ALA A 13 16.11 5.94 62.36
CA ALA A 13 14.98 6.16 61.47
C ALA A 13 14.94 5.03 60.43
N LEU A 14 14.03 4.07 60.62
CA LEU A 14 13.64 3.13 59.57
C LEU A 14 12.81 3.91 58.53
N THR A 15 13.48 4.42 57.50
CA THR A 15 12.82 4.88 56.28
C THR A 15 12.34 3.66 55.52
N GLY A 16 11.06 3.33 55.65
CA GLY A 16 10.38 2.36 54.80
C GLY A 16 10.40 2.86 53.36
N LEU A 17 11.17 2.21 52.49
CA LEU A 17 11.00 2.34 51.05
C LEU A 17 9.65 1.70 50.70
N THR A 18 8.64 2.53 50.46
CA THR A 18 7.48 2.11 49.68
C THR A 18 7.94 1.94 48.24
N LEU A 19 8.21 0.71 47.83
CA LEU A 19 8.26 0.34 46.43
C LEU A 19 6.87 0.58 45.85
N ALA A 20 6.68 1.76 45.24
CA ALA A 20 5.61 1.96 44.30
C ALA A 20 5.87 1.03 43.12
N ALA A 21 5.23 -0.15 43.15
CA ALA A 21 5.12 -0.99 41.98
C ALA A 21 4.27 -0.22 40.98
N CYS A 22 4.93 0.53 40.09
CA CYS A 22 4.31 0.93 38.84
C CYS A 22 3.88 -0.37 38.16
N ALA A 23 2.57 -0.63 38.13
CA ALA A 23 2.01 -1.62 37.24
C ALA A 23 2.35 -1.17 35.82
N SER A 24 3.45 -1.69 35.28
CA SER A 24 3.78 -1.58 33.87
C SER A 24 2.61 -2.20 33.11
N HIS A 25 1.80 -1.33 32.50
CA HIS A 25 0.89 -1.77 31.45
C HIS A 25 1.70 -2.57 30.43
N PRO A 26 1.16 -3.65 29.86
CA PRO A 26 1.82 -4.33 28.76
C PRO A 26 2.02 -3.30 27.66
N GLN A 27 3.27 -2.94 27.42
CA GLN A 27 3.66 -2.15 26.27
C GLN A 27 3.11 -2.87 25.05
N THR A 28 2.17 -2.23 24.36
CA THR A 28 1.68 -2.70 23.08
C THR A 28 2.79 -2.43 22.07
N GLU A 29 3.88 -3.19 22.14
CA GLU A 29 4.89 -3.24 21.09
C GLU A 29 4.21 -3.85 19.86
N GLY A 30 3.91 -3.05 18.84
CA GLY A 30 3.37 -3.61 17.60
C GLY A 30 2.92 -2.66 16.50
N LEU A 31 2.60 -1.42 16.82
CA LEU A 31 2.24 -0.40 15.83
C LEU A 31 2.89 0.91 16.27
N SER A 32 3.56 1.62 15.36
CA SER A 32 3.76 3.05 15.59
C SER A 32 2.36 3.63 15.89
N ASP A 33 2.20 4.42 16.94
CA ASP A 33 0.90 4.92 17.46
C ASP A 33 -0.24 4.88 16.42
N PHE A 34 -1.19 3.95 16.55
CA PHE A 34 -2.40 3.79 15.71
C PHE A 34 -2.45 4.71 14.48
N GLY A 35 -1.82 4.25 13.39
CA GLY A 35 -1.43 5.09 12.26
C GLY A 35 -2.44 5.15 11.11
N GLN A 36 -2.09 6.00 10.13
CA GLN A 36 -2.71 6.02 8.80
C GLN A 36 -1.90 5.11 7.88
N TYR A 37 -2.57 4.30 7.07
CA TYR A 37 -1.92 3.43 6.09
C TYR A 37 -2.58 3.56 4.73
N ARG A 38 -1.82 3.28 3.68
CA ARG A 38 -2.31 3.16 2.31
C ARG A 38 -2.09 1.75 1.79
N CYS A 39 -3.19 1.03 1.60
CA CYS A 39 -3.25 -0.35 1.08
C CYS A 39 -3.59 -0.30 -0.42
N GLY A 40 -2.62 0.07 -1.25
CA GLY A 40 -2.85 0.37 -2.67
C GLY A 40 -3.60 1.70 -2.85
N GLN A 41 -4.82 1.65 -3.36
CA GLN A 41 -5.72 2.81 -3.49
C GLN A 41 -6.65 3.02 -2.30
N LEU A 42 -6.62 2.13 -1.29
CA LEU A 42 -7.42 2.24 -0.08
C LEU A 42 -6.63 2.96 1.02
N ASP A 43 -7.17 4.08 1.51
CA ASP A 43 -6.69 4.71 2.73
C ASP A 43 -7.40 4.10 3.94
N VAL A 44 -6.63 3.69 4.93
CA VAL A 44 -7.14 3.15 6.20
C VAL A 44 -6.52 3.86 7.38
N ARG A 45 -7.28 3.98 8.47
CA ARG A 45 -6.81 4.53 9.73
C ARG A 45 -7.13 3.58 10.85
N MET A 46 -6.12 3.26 11.65
CA MET A 46 -6.30 2.53 12.90
C MET A 46 -6.50 3.55 14.01
N THR A 47 -7.43 3.30 14.92
CA THR A 47 -7.76 4.19 16.04
C THR A 47 -7.91 3.38 17.31
N SER A 48 -7.36 3.84 18.44
CA SER A 48 -7.65 3.25 19.74
C SER A 48 -8.81 3.97 20.43
N SER A 49 -9.44 3.30 21.39
CA SER A 49 -10.38 3.92 22.31
C SER A 49 -9.80 3.87 23.71
N GLU A 50 -9.81 5.01 24.42
CA GLU A 50 -9.38 5.04 25.83
C GLU A 50 -10.18 4.05 26.67
N GLY A 51 -9.48 3.25 27.49
CA GLY A 51 -10.10 2.26 28.38
C GLY A 51 -10.68 1.01 27.70
N SER A 52 -10.39 0.77 26.41
CA SER A 52 -10.83 -0.43 25.70
C SER A 52 -9.67 -1.09 24.93
N ASP A 53 -9.64 -2.41 24.93
CA ASP A 53 -8.71 -3.19 24.09
C ASP A 53 -9.15 -3.23 22.61
N LEU A 54 -10.26 -2.58 22.26
CA LEU A 54 -10.77 -2.52 20.89
C LEU A 54 -10.05 -1.45 20.07
N VAL A 55 -9.76 -1.83 18.83
CA VAL A 55 -9.14 -0.95 17.83
C VAL A 55 -10.13 -0.71 16.70
N GLY A 56 -10.40 0.56 16.37
CA GLY A 56 -11.21 0.93 15.22
C GLY A 56 -10.39 0.95 13.94
N LEU A 57 -10.78 0.15 12.96
CA LEU A 57 -10.33 0.24 11.57
C LEU A 57 -11.32 1.11 10.79
N GLU A 58 -10.85 2.28 10.32
CA GLU A 58 -11.64 3.22 9.53
C GLU A 58 -11.21 3.17 8.06
N TYR A 59 -12.17 3.03 7.15
CA TYR A 59 -11.94 2.99 5.69
C TYR A 59 -13.23 3.31 4.95
N LEU A 60 -13.18 4.05 3.82
CA LEU A 60 -14.37 4.40 3.01
C LEU A 60 -15.59 4.88 3.84
N ASN A 61 -15.35 5.73 4.85
CA ASN A 61 -16.37 6.22 5.80
C ASN A 61 -17.09 5.12 6.62
N LYS A 62 -16.50 3.93 6.71
CA LYS A 62 -16.92 2.83 7.58
C LYS A 62 -15.94 2.71 8.73
N ARG A 63 -16.44 2.22 9.87
CA ARG A 63 -15.62 1.87 11.03
C ARG A 63 -15.94 0.45 11.46
N VAL A 64 -14.92 -0.39 11.58
CA VAL A 64 -15.01 -1.76 12.09
C VAL A 64 -14.21 -1.85 13.38
N LEU A 65 -14.79 -2.41 14.43
CA LEU A 65 -14.07 -2.67 15.67
C LEU A 65 -13.35 -4.01 15.57
N LEU A 66 -12.06 -4.02 15.89
CA LEU A 66 -11.20 -5.19 15.91
C LEU A 66 -10.73 -5.48 17.33
N LYS A 67 -10.57 -6.77 17.65
CA LYS A 67 -9.98 -7.26 18.88
C LYS A 67 -8.57 -7.79 18.62
N PRO A 68 -7.61 -7.58 19.54
CA PRO A 68 -6.31 -8.24 19.50
C PRO A 68 -6.47 -9.75 19.39
N ALA A 69 -5.61 -10.39 18.60
CA ALA A 69 -5.53 -11.83 18.44
C ALA A 69 -4.07 -12.27 18.52
N VAL A 70 -3.85 -13.55 18.86
CA VAL A 70 -2.50 -14.11 19.01
C VAL A 70 -1.78 -14.16 17.66
N ALA A 71 -0.54 -13.69 17.63
CA ALA A 71 0.36 -13.77 16.47
C ALA A 71 1.78 -14.14 16.92
N ALA A 72 2.54 -14.81 16.04
CA ALA A 72 3.93 -15.17 16.32
C ALA A 72 4.89 -13.96 16.25
N SER A 73 4.54 -12.94 15.44
CA SER A 73 5.27 -11.69 15.31
C SER A 73 4.32 -10.59 14.83
N GLY A 74 4.58 -9.35 15.23
CA GLY A 74 3.69 -8.21 14.94
C GLY A 74 2.41 -8.23 15.78
N ALA A 75 1.53 -7.28 15.50
CA ALA A 75 0.23 -7.15 16.16
C ALA A 75 -0.90 -7.56 15.20
N LEU A 76 -1.70 -8.55 15.60
CA LEU A 76 -2.86 -9.01 14.84
C LEU A 76 -4.15 -8.55 15.50
N TYR A 77 -5.07 -8.06 14.69
CA TYR A 77 -6.41 -7.65 15.10
C TYR A 77 -7.45 -8.29 14.18
N LYS A 78 -8.54 -8.82 14.76
CA LYS A 78 -9.64 -9.47 14.02
C LYS A 78 -10.99 -8.90 14.40
N ALA A 79 -11.91 -8.80 13.45
CA ALA A 79 -13.27 -8.35 13.74
C ALA A 79 -14.04 -9.43 14.54
N PRO A 80 -14.69 -9.05 15.67
CA PRO A 80 -15.55 -9.98 16.39
C PRO A 80 -16.72 -10.42 15.51
N GLY A 81 -16.88 -11.74 15.31
CA GLY A 81 -17.96 -12.31 14.50
C GLY A 81 -17.71 -12.31 12.99
N ASP A 82 -16.59 -11.75 12.52
CA ASP A 82 -16.14 -11.81 11.12
C ASP A 82 -14.63 -12.07 11.08
N PRO A 83 -14.18 -13.33 11.25
CA PRO A 83 -12.75 -13.65 11.33
C PRO A 83 -11.99 -13.43 10.02
N ASP A 84 -12.71 -13.26 8.91
CA ASP A 84 -12.17 -12.97 7.58
C ASP A 84 -11.91 -11.47 7.38
N THR A 85 -12.25 -10.64 8.36
CA THR A 85 -11.83 -9.24 8.45
C THR A 85 -10.75 -9.09 9.53
N SER A 86 -9.54 -8.72 9.11
CA SER A 86 -8.39 -8.61 9.98
C SER A 86 -7.38 -7.57 9.53
N PHE A 87 -6.63 -7.03 10.47
CA PHE A 87 -5.45 -6.21 10.22
C PHE A 87 -4.27 -6.79 10.99
N TRP A 88 -3.18 -7.09 10.29
CA TRP A 88 -1.91 -7.44 10.90
C TRP A 88 -0.91 -6.33 10.63
N GLY A 89 -0.21 -5.85 11.65
CA GLY A 89 0.79 -4.80 11.50
C GLY A 89 2.14 -5.19 12.10
N LYS A 90 3.22 -4.73 11.49
CA LYS A 90 4.58 -4.86 12.00
C LYS A 90 5.45 -3.71 11.49
N GLY A 91 5.89 -2.86 12.42
CA GLY A 91 6.64 -1.65 12.06
C GLY A 91 5.76 -0.70 11.25
N GLU A 92 6.28 -0.24 10.12
CA GLU A 92 5.62 0.71 9.19
C GLU A 92 4.71 0.05 8.14
N ARG A 93 4.49 -1.27 8.25
CA ARG A 93 3.76 -2.08 7.27
C ARG A 93 2.63 -2.85 7.93
N GLY A 94 1.63 -3.22 7.12
CA GLY A 94 0.59 -4.14 7.54
C GLY A 94 -0.07 -4.90 6.40
N THR A 95 -0.83 -5.91 6.76
CA THR A 95 -1.67 -6.71 5.88
C THR A 95 -3.12 -6.51 6.30
N LEU A 96 -3.92 -5.98 5.38
CA LEU A 96 -5.36 -5.84 5.56
C LEU A 96 -6.10 -6.93 4.78
N THR A 97 -7.00 -7.59 5.47
CA THR A 97 -7.99 -8.50 4.89
C THR A 97 -9.37 -7.99 5.26
N LEU A 98 -10.25 -7.81 4.28
CA LEU A 98 -11.65 -7.47 4.50
C LEU A 98 -12.52 -8.56 3.89
N ARG A 99 -13.30 -9.27 4.74
CA ARG A 99 -14.22 -10.35 4.30
C ARG A 99 -13.53 -11.38 3.38
N GLY A 100 -12.30 -11.73 3.70
CA GLY A 100 -11.50 -12.74 2.99
C GLY A 100 -10.70 -12.20 1.80
N GLN A 101 -10.90 -10.94 1.41
CA GLN A 101 -10.12 -10.30 0.35
C GLN A 101 -8.87 -9.65 0.93
N VAL A 102 -7.70 -10.04 0.40
CA VAL A 102 -6.41 -9.48 0.79
C VAL A 102 -6.10 -8.23 -0.04
N TYR A 103 -5.79 -7.13 0.64
CA TYR A 103 -5.42 -5.87 0.03
C TYR A 103 -3.90 -5.79 -0.20
N PRO A 104 -3.42 -4.91 -1.10
CA PRO A 104 -1.99 -4.63 -1.21
C PRO A 104 -1.40 -4.24 0.15
N GLU A 105 -0.14 -4.59 0.40
CA GLU A 105 0.55 -4.29 1.66
C GLU A 105 0.30 -2.84 2.08
N CYS A 106 -0.22 -2.65 3.28
CA CYS A 106 -0.56 -1.35 3.82
C CYS A 106 0.70 -0.64 4.30
N LEU A 107 0.95 0.56 3.78
CA LEU A 107 2.17 1.31 4.07
C LEU A 107 1.82 2.60 4.82
N GLU A 108 2.52 2.89 5.91
CA GLU A 108 2.49 4.22 6.53
C GLU A 108 3.01 5.30 5.57
N PRO A 109 2.69 6.59 5.77
CA PRO A 109 3.22 7.66 4.94
C PRO A 109 4.76 7.65 4.90
N GLY A 110 5.33 7.44 3.71
CA GLY A 110 6.79 7.34 3.52
C GLY A 110 7.40 5.95 3.65
N ALA A 111 6.60 4.95 4.02
CA ALA A 111 7.01 3.55 4.00
C ALA A 111 7.04 2.99 2.58
N ILE A 112 7.93 2.03 2.36
CA ILE A 112 8.04 1.30 1.10
C ILE A 112 7.69 -0.17 1.32
N GLU A 113 7.37 -0.86 0.23
CA GLU A 113 7.07 -2.28 0.21
C GLU A 113 8.18 -3.10 0.86
N SER A 114 7.81 -4.23 1.48
CA SER A 114 8.78 -5.17 2.08
C SER A 114 9.80 -5.72 1.07
N SER A 115 9.40 -5.80 -0.21
CA SER A 115 10.24 -6.12 -1.36
C SER A 115 10.08 -5.00 -2.40
N PHE A 116 10.87 -3.94 -2.24
CA PHE A 116 10.82 -2.77 -3.12
C PHE A 116 11.75 -2.96 -4.31
N ARG A 117 11.22 -2.85 -5.53
CA ARG A 117 12.00 -2.90 -6.77
C ARG A 117 12.01 -1.56 -7.46
N ALA A 118 13.14 -1.17 -8.05
CA ALA A 118 13.20 -0.05 -8.96
C ALA A 118 14.10 -0.33 -10.16
N ILE A 119 13.85 0.37 -11.26
CA ILE A 119 14.57 0.26 -12.52
C ILE A 119 14.83 1.65 -13.09
N GLY A 120 15.91 1.78 -13.86
CA GLY A 120 16.13 2.92 -14.76
C GLY A 120 16.77 2.46 -16.06
N THR A 121 16.64 3.29 -17.08
CA THR A 121 16.79 2.87 -18.48
C THR A 121 18.03 3.43 -19.17
N GLU A 122 18.57 4.56 -18.70
CA GLU A 122 19.74 5.20 -19.32
C GLU A 122 20.77 5.67 -18.28
N PRO A 123 21.92 4.96 -18.14
CA PRO A 123 22.12 3.54 -18.53
C PRO A 123 21.19 2.61 -17.74
N PHE A 124 21.03 1.37 -18.20
CA PHE A 124 20.17 0.41 -17.50
C PHE A 124 20.71 0.05 -16.11
N TRP A 125 19.85 0.12 -15.11
CA TRP A 125 20.14 -0.33 -13.76
C TRP A 125 18.86 -0.86 -13.09
N SER A 126 19.03 -1.74 -12.11
CA SER A 126 17.92 -2.21 -11.29
C SER A 126 18.36 -2.41 -9.85
N VAL A 127 17.44 -2.15 -8.93
CA VAL A 127 17.61 -2.41 -7.50
C VAL A 127 16.47 -3.24 -6.95
N GLN A 128 16.80 -4.10 -6.00
CA GLN A 128 15.85 -4.79 -5.14
C GLN A 128 16.23 -4.49 -3.69
N ILE A 129 15.29 -3.97 -2.90
CA ILE A 129 15.49 -3.67 -1.47
C ILE A 129 14.61 -4.61 -0.66
N GLU A 130 15.22 -5.39 0.22
CA GLU A 130 14.56 -6.29 1.16
C GLU A 130 15.29 -6.22 2.50
N GLN A 131 14.56 -6.01 3.61
CA GLN A 131 15.14 -5.99 4.96
C GLN A 131 16.36 -5.06 5.10
N ASN A 132 16.30 -3.84 4.53
CA ASN A 132 17.40 -2.87 4.48
C ASN A 132 18.66 -3.37 3.75
N GLN A 133 18.55 -4.39 2.92
CA GLN A 133 19.60 -4.84 2.01
C GLN A 133 19.20 -4.52 0.59
N MET A 134 20.14 -3.98 -0.19
CA MET A 134 19.96 -3.67 -1.60
C MET A 134 20.80 -4.60 -2.46
N THR A 135 20.19 -5.18 -3.48
CA THR A 135 20.91 -5.80 -4.60
C THR A 135 20.86 -4.82 -5.77
N LEU A 136 22.01 -4.27 -6.17
CA LEU A 136 22.15 -3.41 -7.35
C LEU A 136 22.78 -4.20 -8.50
N SER A 137 22.13 -4.16 -9.66
CA SER A 137 22.63 -4.69 -10.93
C SER A 137 22.78 -3.58 -11.96
N ARG A 138 23.98 -3.49 -12.55
CA ARG A 138 24.33 -2.60 -13.66
C ARG A 138 25.00 -3.45 -14.76
N PRO A 139 24.22 -4.02 -15.69
CA PRO A 139 24.71 -5.02 -16.65
C PRO A 139 25.89 -4.57 -17.52
N TYR A 140 25.95 -3.28 -17.87
CA TYR A 140 27.01 -2.74 -18.72
C TYR A 140 28.35 -2.55 -18.00
N ASP A 141 28.32 -2.45 -16.68
CA ASP A 141 29.52 -2.22 -15.87
C ASP A 141 30.11 -3.54 -15.34
N GLN A 142 29.50 -4.68 -15.70
CA GLN A 142 29.75 -6.00 -15.09
C GLN A 142 29.64 -6.00 -13.56
N GLN A 143 29.07 -4.93 -12.99
CA GLN A 143 28.98 -4.70 -11.56
C GLN A 143 27.68 -5.32 -11.06
N HIS A 144 27.85 -6.43 -10.33
CA HIS A 144 26.79 -7.07 -9.56
C HIS A 144 27.22 -7.00 -8.10
N SER A 145 26.55 -6.15 -7.35
CA SER A 145 26.75 -6.09 -5.91
C SER A 145 25.85 -7.11 -5.24
N GLU A 146 26.44 -7.99 -4.43
CA GLU A 146 25.69 -8.90 -3.58
C GLU A 146 25.50 -8.21 -2.22
N GLN A 147 24.28 -7.72 -1.98
CA GLN A 147 23.80 -7.27 -0.66
C GLN A 147 24.53 -6.06 -0.06
N ILE A 148 24.16 -4.87 -0.52
CA ILE A 148 24.54 -3.59 0.06
C ILE A 148 23.66 -3.29 1.28
N VAL A 149 24.27 -3.15 2.46
CA VAL A 149 23.52 -2.76 3.68
C VAL A 149 23.19 -1.28 3.62
N LEU A 150 21.90 -0.96 3.68
CA LEU A 150 21.38 0.40 3.64
C LEU A 150 21.22 0.97 5.05
N ASN A 151 21.71 2.19 5.24
CA ASN A 151 21.36 3.02 6.37
C ASN A 151 20.27 4.01 5.94
N GLU A 152 19.15 4.03 6.64
CA GLU A 152 18.11 5.02 6.39
C GLU A 152 18.50 6.37 7.02
N THR A 153 18.47 7.43 6.22
CA THR A 153 18.84 8.78 6.68
C THR A 153 17.68 9.76 6.68
N LEU A 154 16.62 9.46 5.93
CA LEU A 154 15.38 10.25 5.91
C LEU A 154 14.19 9.33 5.64
N ALA A 155 13.14 9.45 6.45
CA ALA A 155 11.82 8.90 6.14
C ALA A 155 10.74 9.92 6.53
N ASN A 156 9.88 10.26 5.58
CA ASN A 156 8.73 11.13 5.81
C ASN A 156 7.63 10.83 4.79
N ARG A 157 6.46 11.46 4.94
CA ARG A 157 5.30 11.22 4.07
C ARG A 157 5.54 11.37 2.55
N HIS A 158 6.58 12.09 2.13
CA HIS A 158 6.90 12.33 0.72
C HIS A 158 7.88 11.30 0.15
N GLY A 159 8.54 10.50 0.99
CA GLY A 159 9.49 9.50 0.53
C GLY A 159 10.58 9.15 1.54
N ARG A 160 11.62 8.50 1.03
CA ARG A 160 12.71 7.92 1.82
C ARG A 160 14.07 8.16 1.18
N THR A 161 15.11 8.24 2.00
CA THR A 161 16.51 8.26 1.54
C THR A 161 17.32 7.23 2.31
N TYR A 162 18.11 6.48 1.55
CA TYR A 162 19.09 5.54 2.06
C TYR A 162 20.49 5.99 1.66
N GLU A 163 21.45 5.71 2.52
CA GLU A 163 22.87 5.84 2.25
C GLU A 163 23.57 4.50 2.50
N ALA A 164 24.58 4.21 1.71
CA ALA A 164 25.43 3.04 1.92
C ALA A 164 26.85 3.28 1.42
N ARG A 165 27.76 2.42 1.89
CA ARG A 165 29.12 2.30 1.36
C ARG A 165 29.37 0.84 1.03
N PHE A 166 29.86 0.57 -0.17
CA PHE A 166 30.18 -0.78 -0.63
C PHE A 166 31.31 -0.66 -1.67
N ASP A 167 32.25 -1.61 -1.68
CA ASP A 167 33.38 -1.63 -2.64
C ASP A 167 34.13 -0.30 -2.79
N GLY A 168 34.20 0.51 -1.72
CA GLY A 168 34.80 1.84 -1.74
C GLY A 168 33.94 2.96 -2.37
N GLN A 169 32.79 2.61 -2.95
CA GLN A 169 31.81 3.54 -3.53
C GLN A 169 30.86 4.07 -2.45
N VAL A 170 30.37 5.30 -2.67
CA VAL A 170 29.31 5.93 -1.87
C VAL A 170 28.01 5.89 -2.66
N LEU A 171 26.97 5.36 -2.02
CA LEU A 171 25.64 5.23 -2.58
C LEU A 171 24.66 6.08 -1.80
N GLU A 172 23.85 6.85 -2.51
CA GLU A 172 22.61 7.45 -2.00
C GLU A 172 21.44 6.97 -2.86
N PHE A 173 20.37 6.49 -2.24
CA PHE A 173 19.15 6.08 -2.94
C PHE A 173 17.94 6.83 -2.38
N ARG A 174 17.34 7.68 -3.20
CA ARG A 174 16.16 8.47 -2.86
C ARG A 174 14.92 7.90 -3.56
N ILE A 175 13.84 7.78 -2.80
CA ILE A 175 12.53 7.34 -3.25
C ILE A 175 11.56 8.48 -2.97
N ALA A 176 10.86 8.95 -4.00
CA ALA A 176 9.81 9.97 -3.88
C ALA A 176 8.46 9.34 -4.22
N HIS A 177 7.46 9.53 -3.36
CA HIS A 177 6.10 8.99 -3.52
C HIS A 177 5.32 9.81 -4.53
N GLN A 178 5.72 9.70 -5.78
CA GLN A 178 5.15 10.40 -6.92
C GLN A 178 5.05 9.43 -8.08
N LEU A 179 3.92 9.48 -8.80
CA LEU A 179 3.70 8.70 -10.01
C LEU A 179 4.89 8.90 -10.98
N CYS A 180 5.47 7.80 -11.41
CA CYS A 180 6.57 7.73 -12.34
C CYS A 180 6.11 6.99 -13.59
N GLU A 181 6.50 7.48 -14.76
CA GLU A 181 6.29 6.80 -16.03
C GLU A 181 7.66 6.44 -16.59
N ASP A 182 7.86 5.18 -16.95
CA ASP A 182 9.07 4.72 -17.60
C ASP A 182 9.09 5.22 -19.05
N ASP A 183 10.15 5.95 -19.42
CA ASP A 183 10.32 6.57 -20.73
C ASP A 183 10.38 5.54 -21.87
N MET A 184 10.79 4.29 -21.60
CA MET A 184 10.88 3.25 -22.64
C MET A 184 9.56 2.51 -22.85
N ALA A 185 8.98 1.97 -21.77
CA ALA A 185 7.79 1.12 -21.87
C ALA A 185 6.47 1.89 -21.70
N GLY A 186 6.53 3.14 -21.24
CA GLY A 186 5.35 3.92 -20.84
C GLY A 186 4.65 3.37 -19.60
N ALA A 187 5.27 2.42 -18.87
CA ALA A 187 4.70 1.80 -17.69
C ALA A 187 4.69 2.76 -16.51
N GLN A 188 3.57 2.82 -15.79
CA GLN A 188 3.46 3.61 -14.57
C GLN A 188 3.86 2.83 -13.32
N TYR A 189 4.53 3.54 -12.41
CA TYR A 189 5.00 3.08 -11.11
C TYR A 189 4.61 4.07 -10.00
N PRO A 190 4.41 3.61 -8.75
CA PRO A 190 3.98 4.48 -7.66
C PRO A 190 5.06 5.45 -7.15
N ALA A 191 6.34 5.21 -7.47
CA ALA A 191 7.44 6.04 -6.99
C ALA A 191 8.43 6.43 -8.10
N GLN A 192 8.94 7.65 -7.99
CA GLN A 192 10.16 8.09 -8.69
C GLN A 192 11.36 7.76 -7.81
N VAL A 193 12.46 7.35 -8.42
CA VAL A 193 13.68 7.02 -7.70
C VAL A 193 14.90 7.72 -8.29
N ARG A 194 15.87 7.97 -7.42
CA ARG A 194 17.18 8.51 -7.79
C ARG A 194 18.26 7.72 -7.08
N LEU A 195 19.11 7.06 -7.86
CA LEU A 195 20.34 6.44 -7.39
C LEU A 195 21.49 7.41 -7.65
N THR A 196 22.31 7.69 -6.63
CA THR A 196 23.55 8.45 -6.77
C THR A 196 24.71 7.55 -6.39
N LEU A 197 25.67 7.34 -7.30
CA LEU A 197 26.87 6.52 -7.08
C LEU A 197 28.10 7.38 -7.34
N ASP A 198 28.91 7.61 -6.32
CA ASP A 198 30.12 8.45 -6.41
C ASP A 198 29.89 9.83 -7.06
N GLY A 199 28.67 10.36 -6.91
CA GLY A 199 28.24 11.64 -7.47
C GLY A 199 27.53 11.56 -8.83
N GLU A 200 27.58 10.41 -9.52
CA GLU A 200 26.79 10.18 -10.74
C GLU A 200 25.34 9.88 -10.40
N ILE A 201 24.40 10.51 -11.11
CA ILE A 201 22.96 10.41 -10.83
C ILE A 201 22.27 9.57 -11.89
N PHE A 202 21.48 8.60 -11.44
CA PHE A 202 20.66 7.72 -12.25
C PHE A 202 19.20 7.84 -11.83
N MET A 203 18.34 8.21 -12.77
CA MET A 203 16.90 8.34 -12.54
C MET A 203 16.18 7.04 -12.89
N GLY A 204 15.02 6.82 -12.27
CA GLY A 204 14.22 5.63 -12.53
C GLY A 204 12.85 5.65 -11.86
N CYS A 205 12.14 4.54 -11.99
CA CYS A 205 10.83 4.30 -11.41
C CYS A 205 10.85 3.07 -10.50
N GLY A 206 10.02 3.05 -9.45
CA GLY A 206 9.98 1.92 -8.50
C GLY A 206 8.69 1.74 -7.73
N GLY A 207 8.63 0.63 -7.00
CA GLY A 207 7.48 0.15 -6.24
C GLY A 207 6.58 -0.81 -7.03
N ASP A 208 5.64 -1.44 -6.34
CA ASP A 208 4.72 -2.39 -6.96
C ASP A 208 3.62 -1.67 -7.73
N ARG A 209 3.53 -1.99 -9.03
CA ARG A 209 2.62 -1.34 -9.98
C ARG A 209 1.16 -1.74 -9.78
N GLU A 210 0.88 -2.92 -9.23
CA GLU A 210 -0.51 -3.32 -8.99
C GLU A 210 -1.20 -2.40 -7.99
N ARG A 211 -0.43 -1.77 -7.10
CA ARG A 211 -0.90 -0.81 -6.10
C ARG A 211 -1.55 0.44 -6.71
N LEU A 212 -1.25 0.75 -7.96
CA LEU A 212 -1.89 1.83 -8.71
C LEU A 212 -3.37 1.52 -8.97
N PHE A 213 -3.71 0.23 -9.14
CA PHE A 213 -5.03 -0.22 -9.57
C PHE A 213 -5.81 -0.91 -8.44
N ARG A 214 -5.14 -1.65 -7.55
CA ARG A 214 -5.74 -2.43 -6.48
C ARG A 214 -6.08 -1.58 -5.25
N GLY A 215 -7.06 -2.04 -4.47
CA GLY A 215 -7.53 -1.35 -3.26
C GLY A 215 -8.58 -0.27 -3.52
N ALA A 216 -9.19 -0.24 -4.71
CA ALA A 216 -10.33 0.62 -4.99
C ALA A 216 -11.37 -0.13 -5.84
N GLU A 217 -12.63 0.23 -5.62
CA GLU A 217 -13.69 -0.01 -6.60
C GLU A 217 -13.69 1.18 -7.55
N TRP A 218 -13.39 0.94 -8.82
CA TRP A 218 -13.42 1.94 -9.88
C TRP A 218 -14.82 1.98 -10.50
N VAL A 219 -15.46 3.13 -10.53
CA VAL A 219 -16.78 3.36 -11.12
C VAL A 219 -16.57 3.97 -12.50
N VAL A 220 -17.03 3.29 -13.54
CA VAL A 220 -16.90 3.76 -14.92
C VAL A 220 -17.92 4.86 -15.18
N GLU A 221 -17.45 5.98 -15.72
CA GLU A 221 -18.28 7.14 -16.07
C GLU A 221 -18.34 7.36 -17.59
N ASP A 222 -17.34 6.86 -18.34
CA ASP A 222 -17.31 6.97 -19.80
C ASP A 222 -16.87 5.67 -20.48
N LEU A 223 -17.58 5.32 -21.55
CA LEU A 223 -17.27 4.23 -22.46
C LEU A 223 -17.04 4.78 -23.86
N ALA A 224 -15.77 4.97 -24.23
CA ALA A 224 -15.35 5.44 -25.55
C ALA A 224 -16.10 6.72 -25.99
N GLY A 225 -16.10 7.73 -25.11
CA GLY A 225 -16.65 9.07 -25.36
C GLY A 225 -18.18 9.17 -25.39
N SER A 226 -18.89 8.11 -24.99
CA SER A 226 -20.37 8.07 -25.02
C SER A 226 -21.04 8.17 -23.65
N GLY A 227 -20.27 8.27 -22.57
CA GLY A 227 -20.79 8.19 -21.21
C GLY A 227 -21.39 6.81 -20.87
N ILE A 228 -22.14 6.78 -19.76
CA ILE A 228 -22.98 5.65 -19.36
C ILE A 228 -24.44 6.11 -19.20
N ILE A 229 -25.38 5.16 -19.24
CA ILE A 229 -26.80 5.40 -18.98
C ILE A 229 -27.00 5.88 -17.54
N ASP A 230 -27.78 6.95 -17.35
CA ASP A 230 -28.13 7.50 -16.04
C ASP A 230 -28.63 6.43 -15.07
N ARG A 231 -28.14 6.49 -13.83
CA ARG A 231 -28.48 5.56 -12.73
C ARG A 231 -28.13 4.09 -13.01
N SER A 232 -27.43 3.80 -14.10
CA SER A 232 -26.71 2.53 -14.24
C SER A 232 -25.40 2.59 -13.44
N ARG A 233 -24.79 1.43 -13.20
CA ARG A 233 -23.51 1.36 -12.48
C ARG A 233 -22.64 0.29 -13.08
N ILE A 234 -21.47 0.69 -13.56
CA ILE A 234 -20.42 -0.21 -14.02
C ILE A 234 -19.23 -0.05 -13.07
N THR A 235 -18.67 -1.16 -12.62
CA THR A 235 -17.51 -1.14 -11.74
C THR A 235 -16.42 -2.11 -12.15
N ILE A 236 -15.19 -1.75 -11.81
CA ILE A 236 -13.99 -2.56 -12.00
C ILE A 236 -13.26 -2.62 -10.65
N GLU A 237 -12.96 -3.82 -10.18
CA GLU A 237 -12.16 -4.04 -8.99
C GLU A 237 -11.01 -4.99 -9.33
N PHE A 238 -9.78 -4.52 -9.11
CA PHE A 238 -8.57 -5.33 -9.23
C PHE A 238 -8.31 -6.03 -7.90
N LEU A 239 -8.32 -7.35 -7.93
CA LEU A 239 -8.18 -8.24 -6.79
C LEU A 239 -6.77 -8.84 -6.75
N ASP A 240 -6.48 -9.61 -5.71
CA ASP A 240 -5.28 -10.42 -5.63
C ASP A 240 -5.19 -11.49 -6.71
N GLU A 241 -3.97 -11.99 -6.93
CA GLU A 241 -3.67 -13.09 -7.85
C GLU A 241 -4.14 -12.83 -9.30
N GLY A 242 -4.05 -11.57 -9.75
CA GLY A 242 -4.39 -11.20 -11.13
C GLY A 242 -5.87 -11.37 -11.45
N ARG A 243 -6.77 -11.25 -10.46
CA ARG A 243 -8.22 -11.36 -10.67
C ARG A 243 -8.87 -9.99 -10.84
N VAL A 244 -9.92 -9.93 -11.66
CA VAL A 244 -10.78 -8.75 -11.79
C VAL A 244 -12.23 -9.15 -11.55
N ALA A 245 -12.99 -8.29 -10.89
CA ALA A 245 -14.43 -8.48 -10.72
C ALA A 245 -15.16 -7.15 -10.77
N GLY A 246 -16.48 -7.20 -10.94
CA GLY A 246 -17.29 -6.00 -10.87
C GLY A 246 -18.71 -6.18 -11.35
N ARG A 247 -19.36 -5.06 -11.65
CA ARG A 247 -20.68 -4.99 -12.28
C ARG A 247 -20.53 -4.45 -13.69
N ALA A 248 -21.05 -5.16 -14.68
CA ALA A 248 -21.05 -4.77 -16.09
C ALA A 248 -22.39 -4.13 -16.47
N SER A 249 -22.90 -3.16 -15.68
CA SER A 249 -24.25 -2.58 -15.83
C SER A 249 -25.39 -3.48 -15.34
N CYS A 250 -25.77 -4.53 -16.09
CA CYS A 250 -26.85 -5.43 -15.66
C CYS A 250 -26.31 -6.53 -14.75
N ASN A 251 -25.30 -7.25 -15.22
CA ASN A 251 -24.75 -8.46 -14.65
C ASN A 251 -23.51 -8.20 -13.81
N ARG A 252 -23.20 -9.16 -12.95
CA ARG A 252 -21.87 -9.26 -12.33
C ARG A 252 -20.94 -9.98 -13.29
N TYR A 253 -19.66 -9.64 -13.22
CA TYR A 253 -18.62 -10.32 -13.97
C TYR A 253 -17.41 -10.62 -13.10
N SER A 254 -16.64 -11.61 -13.54
CA SER A 254 -15.35 -11.99 -12.97
C SER A 254 -14.41 -12.49 -14.06
N GLY A 255 -13.13 -12.19 -13.95
CA GLY A 255 -12.11 -12.64 -14.90
C GLY A 255 -10.72 -12.49 -14.32
N GLY A 256 -9.72 -12.52 -15.19
CA GLY A 256 -8.33 -12.23 -14.85
C GLY A 256 -7.86 -10.93 -15.51
N PHE A 257 -6.82 -10.34 -14.95
CA PHE A 257 -6.02 -9.29 -15.60
C PHE A 257 -4.55 -9.69 -15.57
N ARG A 258 -3.78 -9.16 -16.52
CA ARG A 258 -2.33 -9.30 -16.54
C ARG A 258 -1.71 -7.91 -16.71
N LEU A 259 -0.83 -7.56 -15.78
CA LEU A 259 -0.02 -6.34 -15.82
C LEU A 259 1.41 -6.73 -16.20
N THR A 260 1.91 -6.23 -17.32
CA THR A 260 3.28 -6.46 -17.80
C THR A 260 4.01 -5.12 -17.96
N GLY A 261 5.30 -5.14 -18.28
CA GLY A 261 6.04 -3.93 -18.66
C GLY A 261 5.38 -3.16 -19.80
N GLU A 262 4.67 -3.83 -20.70
CA GLU A 262 4.12 -3.26 -21.93
C GLU A 262 2.70 -2.72 -21.77
N GLY A 263 1.96 -3.14 -20.73
CA GLY A 263 0.59 -2.67 -20.53
C GLY A 263 -0.24 -3.52 -19.57
N LEU A 264 -1.56 -3.39 -19.70
CA LEU A 264 -2.56 -4.08 -18.89
C LEU A 264 -3.57 -4.73 -19.85
N SER A 265 -3.92 -5.98 -19.61
CA SER A 265 -4.91 -6.71 -20.40
C SER A 265 -5.84 -7.53 -19.51
N PHE A 266 -7.01 -7.88 -20.02
CA PHE A 266 -7.97 -8.74 -19.33
C PHE A 266 -8.12 -10.08 -20.03
N THR A 267 -8.41 -11.13 -19.27
CA THR A 267 -8.88 -12.39 -19.84
C THR A 267 -10.41 -12.32 -20.05
N PRO A 268 -10.96 -13.12 -20.99
CA PRO A 268 -12.40 -13.14 -21.22
C PRO A 268 -13.18 -13.34 -19.90
N PRO A 269 -14.08 -12.41 -19.55
CA PRO A 269 -14.79 -12.48 -18.29
C PRO A 269 -15.95 -13.49 -18.35
N ALA A 270 -16.21 -14.15 -17.22
CA ALA A 270 -17.46 -14.86 -16.98
C ALA A 270 -18.51 -13.88 -16.42
N THR A 271 -19.77 -14.03 -16.83
CA THR A 271 -20.88 -13.14 -16.44
C THR A 271 -22.08 -13.93 -15.90
N THR A 272 -22.90 -13.27 -15.08
CA THR A 272 -24.24 -13.77 -14.73
C THR A 272 -25.23 -13.54 -15.88
N LEU A 273 -26.41 -14.16 -15.82
CA LEU A 273 -27.44 -14.07 -16.86
C LEU A 273 -28.77 -13.50 -16.32
N MET A 274 -28.72 -12.32 -15.70
CA MET A 274 -29.92 -11.56 -15.34
C MET A 274 -30.50 -10.88 -16.58
N ALA A 275 -31.83 -10.80 -16.64
CA ALA A 275 -32.53 -10.06 -17.68
C ALA A 275 -32.80 -8.63 -17.20
N CYS A 276 -32.23 -7.65 -17.90
CA CYS A 276 -32.49 -6.22 -17.71
C CYS A 276 -33.15 -5.61 -18.95
N ALA A 277 -33.48 -4.32 -18.88
CA ALA A 277 -33.91 -3.56 -20.04
C ALA A 277 -32.88 -3.63 -21.19
N PRO A 278 -33.30 -3.66 -22.47
CA PRO A 278 -32.40 -3.82 -23.61
C PRO A 278 -31.24 -2.82 -23.64
N ALA A 279 -31.47 -1.57 -23.24
CA ALA A 279 -30.43 -0.54 -23.18
C ALA A 279 -29.29 -0.90 -22.22
N LEU A 280 -29.61 -1.45 -21.04
CA LEU A 280 -28.61 -1.87 -20.05
C LEU A 280 -27.81 -3.08 -20.54
N MET A 281 -28.48 -4.02 -21.22
CA MET A 281 -27.83 -5.18 -21.85
C MET A 281 -26.91 -4.77 -23.00
N ASN A 282 -27.28 -3.75 -23.78
CA ASN A 282 -26.43 -3.20 -24.84
C ASN A 282 -25.17 -2.54 -24.27
N GLN A 283 -25.33 -1.73 -23.22
CA GLN A 283 -24.21 -1.11 -22.52
C GLN A 283 -23.29 -2.15 -21.88
N GLU A 284 -23.84 -3.19 -21.26
CA GLU A 284 -23.08 -4.32 -20.73
C GLU A 284 -22.18 -4.95 -21.79
N ARG A 285 -22.75 -5.32 -22.95
CA ARG A 285 -21.98 -5.90 -24.06
C ARG A 285 -20.86 -4.97 -24.52
N ARG A 286 -21.18 -3.70 -24.75
CA ARG A 286 -20.17 -2.69 -25.14
C ARG A 286 -19.02 -2.60 -24.14
N PHE A 287 -19.32 -2.59 -22.83
CA PHE A 287 -18.29 -2.55 -21.80
C PHE A 287 -17.41 -3.81 -21.82
N LEU A 288 -18.01 -5.00 -21.92
CA LEU A 288 -17.26 -6.27 -21.94
C LEU A 288 -16.42 -6.43 -23.22
N ASP A 289 -16.93 -5.95 -24.36
CA ASP A 289 -16.21 -5.93 -25.63
C ASP A 289 -14.97 -5.01 -25.51
N LEU A 290 -15.15 -3.76 -25.04
CA LEU A 290 -14.03 -2.84 -24.81
C LEU A 290 -13.01 -3.41 -23.83
N MET A 291 -13.46 -3.99 -22.71
CA MET A 291 -12.58 -4.64 -21.72
C MET A 291 -11.70 -5.74 -22.35
N SER A 292 -12.23 -6.48 -23.32
CA SER A 292 -11.50 -7.55 -24.00
C SER A 292 -10.44 -7.03 -24.99
N GLU A 293 -10.53 -5.77 -25.39
CA GLU A 293 -9.61 -5.10 -26.32
C GLU A 293 -8.58 -4.21 -25.60
N VAL A 294 -8.65 -4.07 -24.28
CA VAL A 294 -7.71 -3.28 -23.48
C VAL A 294 -6.30 -3.85 -23.61
N VAL A 295 -5.37 -2.96 -23.96
CA VAL A 295 -3.93 -3.24 -24.05
C VAL A 295 -3.11 -2.40 -23.08
N ASP A 296 -3.69 -1.33 -22.53
CA ASP A 296 -2.99 -0.40 -21.66
C ASP A 296 -3.90 0.10 -20.53
N GLY A 297 -3.32 0.30 -19.36
CA GLY A 297 -4.01 0.72 -18.14
C GLY A 297 -3.17 1.73 -17.38
N ARG A 298 -3.75 2.89 -17.06
CA ARG A 298 -3.04 4.03 -16.46
C ARG A 298 -3.89 4.76 -15.44
N ILE A 299 -3.21 5.46 -14.55
CA ILE A 299 -3.77 6.49 -13.69
C ILE A 299 -3.51 7.85 -14.34
N GLY A 300 -4.59 8.57 -14.65
CA GLY A 300 -4.54 9.92 -15.19
C GLY A 300 -4.20 10.97 -14.14
N ARG A 301 -4.10 12.23 -14.57
CA ARG A 301 -3.61 13.33 -13.72
C ARG A 301 -4.56 13.69 -12.59
N HIS A 302 -5.84 13.37 -12.75
CA HIS A 302 -6.89 13.65 -11.76
C HIS A 302 -7.21 12.39 -10.92
N GLY A 303 -6.43 11.32 -11.07
CA GLY A 303 -6.61 10.07 -10.35
C GLY A 303 -7.64 9.13 -10.97
N GLU A 304 -8.05 9.40 -12.21
CA GLU A 304 -8.90 8.53 -13.01
C GLU A 304 -8.14 7.28 -13.48
N LEU A 305 -8.82 6.15 -13.51
CA LEU A 305 -8.37 4.96 -14.23
C LEU A 305 -8.73 5.11 -15.70
N LEU A 306 -7.71 5.00 -16.56
CA LEU A 306 -7.83 5.00 -18.01
C LEU A 306 -7.44 3.61 -18.52
N LEU A 307 -8.38 2.92 -19.16
CA LEU A 307 -8.13 1.66 -19.86
C LEU A 307 -8.28 1.89 -21.35
N ARG A 308 -7.20 1.71 -22.10
CA ARG A 308 -7.15 2.01 -23.53
C ARG A 308 -7.09 0.73 -24.34
N THR A 309 -7.92 0.66 -25.38
CA THR A 309 -7.95 -0.44 -26.34
C THR A 309 -6.89 -0.26 -27.43
N ALA A 310 -6.64 -1.33 -28.18
CA ALA A 310 -5.77 -1.27 -29.36
C ALA A 310 -6.30 -0.32 -30.47
N SER A 311 -7.62 -0.11 -30.55
CA SER A 311 -8.26 0.83 -31.49
C SER A 311 -8.13 2.31 -31.09
N GLY A 312 -7.67 2.58 -29.86
CA GLY A 312 -7.60 3.93 -29.29
C GLY A 312 -8.83 4.35 -28.47
N ASP A 313 -9.84 3.49 -28.37
CA ASP A 313 -10.98 3.72 -27.48
C ASP A 313 -10.53 3.66 -26.01
N THR A 314 -11.23 4.40 -25.15
CA THR A 314 -10.87 4.51 -23.72
C THR A 314 -12.08 4.28 -22.83
N ILE A 315 -11.91 3.48 -21.78
CA ILE A 315 -12.81 3.40 -20.63
C ILE A 315 -12.23 4.31 -19.55
N THR A 316 -13.04 5.24 -19.05
CA THR A 316 -12.64 6.15 -17.96
C THR A 316 -13.44 5.84 -16.70
N ALA A 317 -12.74 5.65 -15.58
CA ALA A 317 -13.34 5.33 -14.30
C ALA A 317 -12.70 6.10 -13.14
N TYR A 318 -13.45 6.29 -12.06
CA TYR A 318 -13.01 7.02 -10.86
C TYR A 318 -13.18 6.17 -9.61
N LYS A 319 -12.38 6.43 -8.58
CA LYS A 319 -12.52 5.71 -7.32
C LYS A 319 -13.89 5.96 -6.70
N SER A 320 -14.57 4.91 -6.27
CA SER A 320 -15.83 4.98 -5.52
C SER A 320 -15.65 5.90 -4.30
N GLY A 321 -16.47 6.95 -4.20
CA GLY A 321 -16.39 7.95 -3.12
C GLY A 321 -15.47 9.16 -3.40
N SER A 322 -14.83 9.24 -4.57
CA SER A 322 -14.34 10.53 -5.09
C SER A 322 -15.52 11.31 -5.67
N GLU A 323 -15.68 12.59 -5.30
CA GLU A 323 -16.62 13.46 -5.99
C GLU A 323 -16.11 13.65 -7.42
N SER A 324 -16.91 13.27 -8.42
CA SER A 324 -16.64 13.60 -9.81
C SER A 324 -16.68 15.13 -9.94
N LEU A 325 -15.57 15.71 -10.39
CA LEU A 325 -15.45 17.15 -10.65
C LEU A 325 -16.27 17.57 -11.87
#